data_AF-A0A090V9B7-F1
#
_entry.id   AF-A0A090V9B7-F1
#
_cell.length_a   1.000
_cell.length_b   1.000
_cell.length_c   1.000
_cell.angle_alpha   90.00
_cell.angle_beta   90.00
_cell.angle_gamma   90.00
#
_symmetry.space_group_name_H-M   'P 1'
#
loop_
_entity.id
_entity.type
_entity.pdbx_description
1 polymer ?
#
loop_
_entity_poly.entity_id
_entity_poly.type
_entity_poly.pdbx_seq_one_letter_code
_entity_poly.pdbx_strand_id
1 'polypeptide(L)'
;MLSAFVVLAIVVAGLAVMFYAEFDEFNFGINLMFGILIILLYFLSWYIKGYSKHKVKPEVYRMRGVYNRIYIQHGKNGRYQDAFNEHFVKIPWHWRKYLKSIKEPIDFEYILRDDTVGISEGALMYVVSVNDELSLDYEIEHGLSKAKPISFINIVSLLLVLPVVLILCVGNGLSDALRVDELFKTEDNPIVINSVNDLTALTRADYVELKDVWVYQFKRPFDYSGNYAVISKAERDRIYYHPDANASYRYYFSPRMIKKPNREAYEKNLKESPLYNKGMFKNMNDELWKKSVDKAFDRALNEYQNRLAKAQRLENILEELKPREILLKLSDNCINVPEDQGYTIKKGLVEPITVFGFYNPKSERLISFEEQERRKEQLKGNLTPVFFSFIVLLMALLAIVKLIRNTLLKRKLVDAQLNINTGDPRLNKRN
;
A
#
# COMPACT_ATOMS: atom_id res chain seq x y z
N MET A 1 28.69 15.75 12.52
CA MET A 1 27.38 15.31 13.05
C MET A 1 26.45 14.77 11.97
N LEU A 2 26.15 15.49 10.88
CA LEU A 2 25.18 15.02 9.87
C LEU A 2 25.56 13.70 9.16
N SER A 3 26.85 13.48 8.87
CA SER A 3 27.35 12.24 8.26
C SER A 3 27.23 11.02 9.18
N ALA A 4 27.39 11.19 10.49
CA ALA A 4 27.16 10.12 11.47
C ALA A 4 25.66 9.80 11.60
N PHE A 5 24.79 10.80 11.44
CA PHE A 5 23.33 10.62 11.46
C PHE A 5 22.82 9.86 10.22
N VAL A 6 23.40 10.11 9.04
CA VAL A 6 23.09 9.37 7.81
C VAL A 6 23.54 7.91 7.91
N VAL A 7 24.74 7.65 8.47
CA VAL A 7 25.22 6.28 8.70
C VAL A 7 24.34 5.57 9.73
N LEU A 8 23.95 6.24 10.81
CA LEU A 8 23.03 5.70 11.82
C LEU A 8 21.65 5.37 11.21
N ALA A 9 21.11 6.24 10.36
CA ALA A 9 19.84 6.01 9.67
C ALA A 9 19.89 4.81 8.70
N ILE A 10 21.02 4.62 7.99
CA ILE A 10 21.24 3.47 7.11
C ILE A 10 21.34 2.16 7.92
N VAL A 11 22.03 2.19 9.07
CA VAL A 11 22.16 1.03 9.96
C VAL A 11 20.81 0.66 10.59
N VAL A 12 20.04 1.65 11.05
CA VAL A 12 18.69 1.43 11.61
C VAL A 12 17.72 0.89 10.56
N ALA A 13 17.78 1.40 9.32
CA ALA A 13 16.95 0.90 8.23
C ALA A 13 17.36 -0.51 7.78
N GLY A 14 18.66 -0.83 7.73
CA GLY A 14 19.14 -2.19 7.46
C GLY A 14 18.72 -3.19 8.54
N LEU A 15 18.72 -2.77 9.81
CA LEU A 15 18.20 -3.57 10.92
C LEU A 15 16.68 -3.74 10.85
N ALA A 16 15.92 -2.70 10.51
CA ALA A 16 14.47 -2.78 10.32
C ALA A 16 14.10 -3.78 9.19
N VAL A 17 14.82 -3.76 8.07
CA VAL A 17 14.62 -4.72 6.97
C VAL A 17 14.93 -6.16 7.42
N MET A 18 15.92 -6.36 8.30
CA MET A 18 16.24 -7.70 8.84
C MET A 18 15.25 -8.20 9.89
N PHE A 19 14.69 -7.33 10.73
CA PHE A 19 13.73 -7.70 11.78
C PHE A 19 12.29 -7.84 11.28
N TYR A 20 11.92 -7.16 10.20
CA TYR A 20 10.57 -7.16 9.62
C TYR A 20 10.50 -7.91 8.28
N ALA A 21 11.36 -8.92 8.09
CA ALA A 21 11.48 -9.69 6.85
C ALA A 21 10.33 -10.70 6.60
N GLU A 22 9.35 -10.82 7.50
CA GLU A 22 8.12 -11.51 7.20
C GLU A 22 7.24 -10.61 6.32
N PHE A 23 7.08 -11.05 5.06
CA PHE A 23 6.28 -10.41 4.02
C PHE A 23 4.80 -10.36 4.45
N ASP A 24 4.43 -9.28 5.11
CA ASP A 24 3.05 -8.83 5.28
C ASP A 24 2.91 -7.47 4.58
N GLU A 25 1.75 -7.19 3.97
CA GLU A 25 1.54 -6.00 3.11
C GLU A 25 1.83 -4.69 3.85
N PHE A 26 1.62 -4.69 5.18
CA PHE A 26 1.94 -3.56 6.07
C PHE A 26 3.45 -3.30 6.20
N ASN A 27 4.27 -4.36 6.20
CA ASN A 27 5.72 -4.27 6.35
C ASN A 27 6.42 -3.76 5.08
N PHE A 28 5.85 -4.01 3.90
CA PHE A 28 6.36 -3.45 2.64
C PHE A 28 6.22 -1.93 2.57
N GLY A 29 5.04 -1.40 2.97
CA GLY A 29 4.79 0.03 2.98
C GLY A 29 5.71 0.81 3.93
N ILE A 30 5.97 0.26 5.11
CA ILE A 30 6.89 0.85 6.11
C ILE A 30 8.33 0.85 5.60
N ASN A 31 8.81 -0.27 5.07
CA ASN A 31 10.17 -0.38 4.52
C ASN A 31 10.41 0.56 3.34
N LEU A 32 9.40 0.74 2.48
CA LEU A 32 9.45 1.70 1.36
C LEU A 32 9.56 3.15 1.88
N MET A 33 8.73 3.53 2.86
CA MET A 33 8.73 4.87 3.47
C MET A 33 10.09 5.20 4.12
N PHE A 34 10.72 4.23 4.80
CA PHE A 34 12.07 4.40 5.33
C PHE A 34 13.13 4.56 4.24
N GLY A 35 13.06 3.76 3.16
CA GLY A 35 13.96 3.90 2.02
C GLY A 35 13.90 5.29 1.36
N ILE A 36 12.68 5.83 1.21
CA ILE A 36 12.44 7.17 0.67
C ILE A 36 12.97 8.24 1.62
N LEU A 37 12.75 8.10 2.93
CA LEU A 37 13.27 9.03 3.95
C LEU A 37 14.81 9.11 3.91
N ILE A 38 15.49 7.98 3.72
CA ILE A 38 16.97 7.92 3.61
C ILE A 38 17.45 8.66 2.36
N ILE A 39 16.80 8.47 1.21
CA ILE A 39 17.13 9.20 -0.02
C ILE A 39 16.89 10.70 0.16
N LEU A 40 15.81 11.08 0.83
CA LEU A 40 15.46 12.46 1.17
C LEU A 40 16.51 13.11 2.07
N LEU A 41 16.95 12.42 3.13
CA LEU A 41 17.98 12.88 4.06
C LEU A 41 19.36 12.97 3.39
N TYR A 42 19.67 12.04 2.49
CA TYR A 42 20.91 12.09 1.70
C TYR A 42 20.92 13.30 0.75
N PHE A 43 19.81 13.56 0.05
CA PHE A 43 19.65 14.75 -0.78
C PHE A 43 19.66 16.05 0.04
N LEU A 44 19.04 16.06 1.23
CA LEU A 44 19.08 17.19 2.17
C LEU A 44 20.52 17.54 2.55
N SER A 45 21.29 16.51 2.90
CA SER A 45 22.71 16.62 3.27
C SER A 45 23.55 17.18 2.13
N TRP A 46 23.29 16.74 0.89
CA TRP A 46 23.96 17.26 -0.30
C TRP A 46 23.59 18.73 -0.58
N TYR A 47 22.29 19.07 -0.50
CA TYR A 47 21.78 20.42 -0.74
C TYR A 47 22.26 21.44 0.31
N ILE A 48 22.23 21.08 1.61
CA ILE A 48 22.71 21.94 2.71
C ILE A 48 24.23 22.12 2.67
N LYS A 49 24.99 21.09 2.27
CA LYS A 49 26.45 21.23 2.03
C LYS A 49 26.76 22.17 0.88
N GLY A 50 25.92 22.22 -0.16
CA GLY A 50 26.05 23.17 -1.28
C GLY A 50 25.72 24.61 -0.90
N TYR A 51 24.71 24.82 -0.04
CA TYR A 51 24.24 26.17 0.33
C TYR A 51 25.02 26.82 1.49
N SER A 52 25.55 26.06 2.45
CA SER A 52 26.10 26.63 3.69
C SER A 52 27.59 27.02 3.64
N LYS A 53 28.31 26.77 2.54
CA LYS A 53 29.78 26.89 2.54
C LYS A 53 30.38 28.09 1.81
N HIS A 54 29.59 28.99 1.23
CA HIS A 54 30.15 30.01 0.35
C HIS A 54 29.75 31.41 0.80
N LYS A 55 30.58 32.01 1.65
CA LYS A 55 30.59 33.47 1.82
C LYS A 55 31.23 34.06 0.56
N VAL A 56 30.41 34.39 -0.42
CA VAL A 56 30.82 35.30 -1.51
C VAL A 56 31.23 36.61 -0.86
N LYS A 57 32.44 37.11 -1.15
CA LYS A 57 32.79 38.49 -0.79
C LYS A 57 31.95 39.40 -1.71
N PRO A 58 31.06 40.25 -1.17
CA PRO A 58 30.12 41.03 -1.98
C PRO A 58 30.79 42.17 -2.76
N GLU A 59 32.09 42.38 -2.56
CA GLU A 59 32.86 43.40 -3.27
C GLU A 59 32.99 43.03 -4.75
N VAL A 60 32.53 43.95 -5.60
CA VAL A 60 32.62 43.87 -7.05
C VAL A 60 33.87 44.61 -7.50
N TYR A 61 34.71 43.95 -8.28
CA TYR A 61 35.94 44.50 -8.85
C TYR A 61 35.77 44.67 -10.37
N ARG A 62 36.41 45.68 -10.95
CA ARG A 62 36.41 45.97 -12.39
C ARG A 62 37.77 45.70 -12.99
N MET A 63 37.80 45.06 -14.16
CA MET A 63 39.03 44.83 -14.91
C MET A 63 38.75 44.89 -16.42
N ARG A 64 39.78 45.21 -17.20
CA ARG A 64 39.73 45.19 -18.66
C ARG A 64 40.65 44.12 -19.22
N GLY A 65 40.17 43.31 -20.16
CA GLY A 65 41.02 42.29 -20.78
C GLY A 65 40.43 41.60 -22.00
N VAL A 66 41.30 40.86 -22.70
CA VAL A 66 40.93 40.08 -23.88
C VAL A 66 40.57 38.66 -23.44
N TYR A 67 39.39 38.19 -23.85
CA TYR A 67 38.96 36.83 -23.57
C TYR A 67 39.80 35.82 -24.36
N ASN A 68 40.39 34.87 -23.65
CA ASN A 68 41.12 33.76 -24.23
C ASN A 68 40.72 32.45 -23.54
N ARG A 69 40.96 31.33 -24.24
CA ARG A 69 40.73 30.00 -23.68
C ARG A 69 42.03 29.24 -23.64
N ILE A 70 42.51 28.99 -22.43
CA ILE A 70 43.82 28.39 -22.18
C ILE A 70 43.60 26.91 -21.89
N TYR A 71 44.25 26.03 -22.66
CA TYR A 71 44.26 24.60 -22.35
C TYR A 71 45.30 24.33 -21.28
N ILE A 72 44.88 23.78 -20.14
CA ILE A 72 45.78 23.41 -19.05
C ILE A 72 45.81 21.90 -18.95
N GLN A 73 47.01 21.34 -19.07
CA GLN A 73 47.26 19.92 -18.93
C GLN A 73 47.66 19.58 -17.49
N HIS A 74 46.94 18.67 -16.86
CA HIS A 74 47.24 18.13 -15.53
C HIS A 74 47.40 16.61 -15.63
N GLY A 75 48.63 16.14 -15.78
CA GLY A 75 48.93 14.72 -15.97
C GLY A 75 48.38 14.21 -17.31
N LYS A 76 47.62 13.10 -17.29
CA LYS A 76 47.03 12.47 -18.50
C LYS A 76 45.77 13.18 -19.03
N ASN A 77 45.18 14.09 -18.25
CA ASN A 77 43.95 14.80 -18.62
C ASN A 77 44.22 16.31 -18.70
N GLY A 78 43.58 17.01 -19.64
CA GLY A 78 43.61 18.47 -19.67
C GLY A 78 42.23 19.06 -19.84
N ARG A 79 42.08 20.31 -19.41
CA ARG A 79 40.82 21.06 -19.53
C ARG A 79 41.10 22.45 -20.08
N TYR A 80 40.18 22.93 -20.90
CA TYR A 80 40.18 24.33 -21.31
C TYR A 80 39.57 25.19 -20.20
N GLN A 81 40.33 26.17 -19.75
CA GLN A 81 39.87 27.20 -18.82
C GLN A 81 39.62 28.52 -19.56
N ASP A 82 38.59 29.22 -19.10
CA ASP A 82 38.24 30.54 -19.59
C ASP A 82 39.14 31.58 -18.86
N ALA A 83 39.71 32.55 -19.58
CA ALA A 83 40.64 33.53 -19.01
C ALA A 83 40.48 34.93 -19.63
N PHE A 84 40.77 35.97 -18.85
CA PHE A 84 40.98 37.34 -19.32
C PHE A 84 42.41 37.76 -19.02
N ASN A 85 43.20 38.11 -20.04
CA ASN A 85 44.61 38.50 -19.88
C ASN A 85 45.38 37.57 -18.90
N GLU A 86 45.26 36.25 -19.10
CA GLU A 86 45.89 35.19 -18.28
C GLU A 86 45.29 34.94 -16.87
N HIS A 87 44.29 35.73 -16.44
CA HIS A 87 43.55 35.44 -15.21
C HIS A 87 42.42 34.44 -15.46
N PHE A 88 42.45 33.28 -14.79
CA PHE A 88 41.41 32.27 -14.90
C PHE A 88 40.10 32.73 -14.26
N VAL A 89 39.05 32.74 -15.08
CA VAL A 89 37.74 33.24 -14.71
C VAL A 89 36.66 32.19 -14.95
N LYS A 90 35.63 32.22 -14.13
CA LYS A 90 34.39 31.49 -14.40
C LYS A 90 33.42 32.44 -15.09
N ILE A 91 33.12 32.15 -16.34
CA ILE A 91 32.16 32.91 -17.15
C ILE A 91 30.88 32.07 -17.35
N PRO A 92 29.70 32.70 -17.29
CA PRO A 92 28.45 32.10 -17.71
C PRO A 92 28.52 31.48 -19.11
N TRP A 93 28.03 30.25 -19.25
CA TRP A 93 28.23 29.46 -20.47
C TRP A 93 27.70 30.13 -21.76
N HIS A 94 26.67 30.98 -21.65
CA HIS A 94 26.02 31.66 -22.77
C HIS A 94 26.87 32.79 -23.37
N TRP A 95 27.72 33.45 -22.57
CA TRP A 95 28.63 34.50 -23.06
C TRP A 95 29.83 33.99 -23.82
N ARG A 96 30.16 32.69 -23.71
CA ARG A 96 31.35 32.14 -24.36
C ARG A 96 31.40 32.36 -25.87
N LYS A 97 30.25 32.30 -26.56
CA LYS A 97 30.21 32.50 -28.02
C LYS A 97 30.49 33.97 -28.37
N TYR A 98 29.87 34.89 -27.64
CA TYR A 98 30.05 36.34 -27.76
C TYR A 98 31.49 36.77 -27.45
N LEU A 99 32.04 36.31 -26.33
CA LEU A 99 33.40 36.64 -25.92
C LEU A 99 34.46 36.06 -26.88
N LYS A 100 34.21 34.90 -27.49
CA LYS A 100 35.09 34.35 -28.54
C LYS A 100 35.13 35.19 -29.80
N SER A 101 34.01 35.84 -30.16
CA SER A 101 33.92 36.69 -31.35
C SER A 101 34.59 38.04 -31.18
N ILE A 102 34.80 38.50 -29.94
CA ILE A 102 35.49 39.76 -29.66
C ILE A 102 36.99 39.49 -29.51
N LYS A 103 37.81 40.23 -30.27
CA LYS A 103 39.27 40.15 -30.21
C LYS A 103 39.91 41.35 -29.49
N GLU A 104 39.10 42.30 -29.07
CA GLU A 104 39.52 43.52 -28.39
C GLU A 104 39.35 43.41 -26.87
N PRO A 105 40.07 44.23 -26.07
CA PRO A 105 39.91 44.24 -24.62
C PRO A 105 38.55 44.78 -24.20
N ILE A 106 37.79 43.98 -23.44
CA ILE A 106 36.47 44.33 -22.91
C ILE A 106 36.55 44.65 -21.42
N ASP A 107 35.65 45.50 -20.96
CA ASP A 107 35.49 45.79 -19.54
C ASP A 107 34.59 44.72 -18.91
N PHE A 108 34.94 44.23 -17.73
CA PHE A 108 34.14 43.26 -17.02
C PHE A 108 34.19 43.47 -15.51
N GLU A 109 33.08 43.19 -14.85
CA GLU A 109 33.02 43.14 -13.39
C GLU A 109 33.10 41.70 -12.93
N TYR A 110 33.77 41.47 -11.80
CA TYR A 110 33.86 40.17 -11.19
C TYR A 110 33.80 40.24 -9.67
N ILE A 111 33.37 39.14 -9.07
CA ILE A 111 33.45 38.91 -7.62
C ILE A 111 34.50 37.85 -7.35
N LEU A 112 35.15 37.97 -6.19
CA LEU A 112 36.07 36.95 -5.71
C LEU A 112 35.29 35.84 -4.99
N ARG A 113 35.50 34.61 -5.46
CA ARG A 113 34.96 33.40 -4.81
C ARG A 113 35.85 33.00 -3.65
N ASP A 114 35.28 32.20 -2.74
CA ASP A 114 36.04 31.49 -1.71
C ASP A 114 37.17 30.67 -2.36
N ASP A 115 38.37 30.72 -1.76
CA ASP A 115 39.57 30.04 -2.24
C ASP A 115 39.34 28.53 -2.49
N THR A 116 38.48 27.89 -1.68
CA THR A 116 38.13 26.48 -1.87
C THR A 116 37.32 26.21 -3.14
N VAL A 117 36.44 27.12 -3.54
CA VAL A 117 35.70 27.05 -4.82
C VAL A 117 36.62 27.38 -5.98
N GLY A 118 37.50 28.37 -5.80
CA GLY A 118 38.49 28.74 -6.81
C GLY A 118 39.41 27.60 -7.18
N ILE A 119 39.87 26.82 -6.20
CA ILE A 119 40.74 25.65 -6.41
C ILE A 119 39.99 24.51 -7.10
N SER A 120 38.77 24.17 -6.65
CA SER A 120 37.99 23.05 -7.21
C SER A 120 37.52 23.30 -8.65
N GLU A 121 37.00 24.49 -8.94
CA GLU A 121 36.54 24.85 -10.29
C GLU A 121 37.68 25.35 -11.19
N GLY A 122 38.83 25.70 -10.62
CA GLY A 122 39.99 26.21 -11.35
C GLY A 122 39.89 27.68 -11.74
N ALA A 123 39.03 28.47 -11.08
CA ALA A 123 38.89 29.91 -11.32
C ALA A 123 38.39 30.62 -10.05
N LEU A 124 39.20 31.55 -9.53
CA LEU A 124 38.89 32.36 -8.33
C LEU A 124 37.94 33.53 -8.63
N MET A 125 37.94 34.00 -9.88
CA MET A 125 37.12 35.13 -10.31
C MET A 125 35.81 34.63 -10.95
N TYR A 126 34.68 35.20 -10.56
CA TYR A 126 33.40 35.00 -11.26
C TYR A 126 32.96 36.28 -11.93
N VAL A 127 32.78 36.22 -13.24
CA VAL A 127 32.40 37.39 -14.04
C VAL A 127 30.91 37.65 -13.86
N VAL A 128 30.60 38.84 -13.34
CA VAL A 128 29.26 39.32 -12.99
C VAL A 128 28.68 40.20 -14.08
N SER A 129 29.46 41.05 -14.73
CA SER A 129 29.03 41.87 -15.87
C SER A 129 30.13 41.94 -16.94
N VAL A 130 29.76 42.18 -18.20
CA VAL A 130 30.67 42.44 -19.33
C VAL A 130 30.15 43.63 -20.11
N ASN A 131 30.97 44.65 -20.34
CA ASN A 131 30.60 45.92 -20.99
C ASN A 131 29.30 46.52 -20.42
N ASP A 132 29.22 46.56 -19.09
CA ASP A 132 28.05 47.01 -18.32
C ASP A 132 26.76 46.18 -18.51
N GLU A 133 26.80 45.05 -19.24
CA GLU A 133 25.72 44.06 -19.27
C GLU A 133 25.90 43.03 -18.15
N LEU A 134 24.92 42.97 -17.24
CA LEU A 134 24.91 42.02 -16.14
C LEU A 134 24.72 40.58 -16.65
N SER A 135 25.39 39.62 -16.01
CA SER A 135 25.22 38.20 -16.32
C SER A 135 23.83 37.74 -15.91
N LEU A 136 23.18 37.00 -16.82
CA LEU A 136 21.85 36.45 -16.58
C LEU A 136 21.79 35.61 -15.30
N ASP A 137 22.88 34.91 -14.97
CA ASP A 137 22.98 34.10 -13.75
C ASP A 137 22.95 34.99 -12.49
N TYR A 138 23.63 36.14 -12.49
CA TYR A 138 23.64 37.10 -11.38
C TYR A 138 22.34 37.91 -11.31
N GLU A 139 21.73 38.30 -12.44
CA GLU A 139 20.39 38.94 -12.49
C GLU A 139 19.29 38.02 -11.94
N ILE A 140 19.34 36.73 -12.26
CA ILE A 140 18.36 35.75 -11.76
C ILE A 140 18.57 35.47 -10.26
N GLU A 141 19.81 35.46 -9.79
CA GLU A 141 20.15 35.22 -8.38
C GLU A 141 19.84 36.43 -7.48
N HIS A 142 19.97 37.66 -8.00
CA HIS A 142 19.86 38.90 -7.21
C HIS A 142 18.72 39.85 -7.63
N GLY A 143 17.99 39.61 -8.72
CA GLY A 143 16.97 40.59 -9.15
C GLY A 143 16.19 40.34 -10.45
N LEU A 144 15.40 39.26 -10.56
CA LEU A 144 14.16 39.23 -11.35
C LEU A 144 13.05 38.53 -10.54
N SER A 145 12.07 39.29 -10.07
CA SER A 145 11.00 38.86 -9.14
C SER A 145 10.14 37.65 -9.59
N LYS A 146 10.36 37.11 -10.80
CA LYS A 146 9.54 36.05 -11.39
C LYS A 146 10.22 34.69 -11.53
N ALA A 147 11.53 34.57 -11.41
CA ALA A 147 12.24 33.29 -11.60
C ALA A 147 12.99 32.85 -10.35
N LYS A 148 12.25 32.61 -9.25
CA LYS A 148 12.86 31.96 -8.07
C LYS A 148 13.33 30.54 -8.44
N PRO A 149 14.49 30.08 -7.94
CA PRO A 149 14.92 28.70 -8.08
C PRO A 149 13.82 27.75 -7.59
N ILE A 150 13.80 26.53 -8.13
CA ILE A 150 12.85 25.51 -7.70
C ILE A 150 13.07 25.32 -6.20
N SER A 151 12.05 25.62 -5.40
CA SER A 151 12.12 25.49 -3.95
C SER A 151 12.40 24.03 -3.60
N PHE A 152 13.19 23.82 -2.55
CA PHE A 152 13.49 22.49 -2.01
C PHE A 152 12.22 21.61 -1.88
N ILE A 153 11.12 22.19 -1.39
CA ILE A 153 9.80 21.55 -1.28
C ILE A 153 9.32 20.97 -2.62
N ASN A 154 9.53 21.67 -3.74
CA ASN A 154 9.05 21.26 -5.05
C ASN A 154 9.83 20.05 -5.61
N ILE A 155 11.12 19.95 -5.30
CA ILE A 155 11.96 18.80 -5.70
C ILE A 155 11.60 17.57 -4.87
N VAL A 156 11.39 17.77 -3.56
CA VAL A 156 10.92 16.72 -2.64
C VAL A 156 9.56 16.17 -3.08
N SER A 157 8.61 17.04 -3.42
CA SER A 157 7.31 16.61 -3.92
C SER A 157 7.42 15.72 -5.16
N LEU A 158 8.35 16.00 -6.06
CA LEU A 158 8.54 15.27 -7.31
C LEU A 158 9.12 13.86 -7.09
N LEU A 159 10.01 13.70 -6.11
CA LEU A 159 10.54 12.39 -5.70
C LEU A 159 9.50 11.55 -4.93
N LEU A 160 8.62 12.20 -4.16
CA LEU A 160 7.56 11.53 -3.40
C LEU A 160 6.40 11.02 -4.28
N VAL A 161 6.36 11.34 -5.58
CA VAL A 161 5.32 10.82 -6.51
C VAL A 161 5.52 9.36 -6.90
N LEU A 162 6.77 8.92 -7.03
CA LEU A 162 7.10 7.57 -7.50
C LEU A 162 6.55 6.46 -6.58
N PRO A 163 6.67 6.58 -5.24
CA PRO A 163 6.07 5.67 -4.27
C PRO A 163 4.54 5.70 -4.29
N VAL A 164 3.98 6.89 -4.45
CA VAL A 164 2.55 7.15 -4.51
C VAL A 164 1.90 6.44 -5.70
N VAL A 165 2.50 6.56 -6.89
CA VAL A 165 2.02 5.89 -8.10
C VAL A 165 2.15 4.36 -7.96
N LEU A 166 3.22 3.87 -7.33
CA LEU A 166 3.37 2.44 -7.04
C LEU A 166 2.31 1.92 -6.06
N ILE A 167 1.97 2.64 -5.00
CA ILE A 167 0.91 2.25 -4.05
C ILE A 167 -0.46 2.20 -4.75
N LEU A 168 -0.75 3.16 -5.62
CA LEU A 168 -2.00 3.22 -6.37
C LEU A 168 -2.11 2.14 -7.46
N CYS A 169 -1.00 1.71 -8.05
CA CYS A 169 -0.97 0.70 -9.12
C CYS A 169 -0.79 -0.74 -8.62
N VAL A 170 -0.22 -0.95 -7.42
CA VAL A 170 0.06 -2.28 -6.86
C VAL A 170 -0.99 -2.72 -5.82
N GLY A 171 -1.70 -1.79 -5.17
CA GLY A 171 -2.71 -2.10 -4.15
C GLY A 171 -4.14 -2.26 -4.67
N ASN A 172 -5.01 -2.87 -3.85
CA ASN A 172 -6.48 -2.91 -4.02
C ASN A 172 -7.16 -1.52 -3.94
N GLY A 173 -6.38 -0.42 -3.97
CA GLY A 173 -6.87 0.94 -3.79
C GLY A 173 -7.91 1.38 -4.83
N LEU A 174 -7.87 0.83 -6.05
CA LEU A 174 -8.89 1.11 -7.07
C LEU A 174 -10.22 0.42 -6.76
N SER A 175 -10.23 -0.82 -6.28
CA SER A 175 -11.46 -1.50 -5.88
C SER A 175 -12.05 -0.90 -4.59
N ASP A 176 -11.20 -0.45 -3.67
CA ASP A 176 -11.63 0.22 -2.45
C ASP A 176 -12.15 1.64 -2.71
N ALA A 177 -11.54 2.37 -3.66
CA ALA A 177 -12.05 3.68 -4.12
C ALA A 177 -13.45 3.58 -4.72
N LEU A 178 -13.77 2.47 -5.39
CA LEU A 178 -15.10 2.20 -5.94
C LEU A 178 -16.14 1.85 -4.87
N ARG A 179 -15.73 1.63 -3.61
CA ARG A 179 -16.59 1.30 -2.46
C ARG A 179 -16.64 2.42 -1.41
N VAL A 180 -16.13 3.60 -1.75
CA VAL A 180 -16.13 4.80 -0.88
C VAL A 180 -17.55 5.21 -0.49
N ASP A 181 -18.54 4.95 -1.34
CA ASP A 181 -19.95 5.21 -1.03
C ASP A 181 -20.45 4.44 0.19
N GLU A 182 -19.90 3.25 0.45
CA GLU A 182 -20.21 2.45 1.65
C GLU A 182 -19.84 3.17 2.96
N LEU A 183 -18.84 4.06 2.94
CA LEU A 183 -18.40 4.82 4.14
C LEU A 183 -19.43 5.84 4.61
N PHE A 184 -20.27 6.34 3.70
CA PHE A 184 -21.24 7.39 3.99
C PHE A 184 -22.61 6.85 4.39
N LYS A 185 -22.80 5.53 4.35
CA LYS A 185 -24.05 4.88 4.73
C LYS A 185 -24.17 4.78 6.24
N THR A 186 -25.34 5.05 6.79
CA THR A 186 -25.64 4.98 8.23
C THR A 186 -26.62 3.86 8.51
N GLU A 187 -26.47 3.22 9.67
CA GLU A 187 -27.38 2.18 10.13
C GLU A 187 -28.74 2.74 10.57
N ASP A 188 -28.78 4.00 11.03
CA ASP A 188 -29.94 4.61 11.71
C ASP A 188 -31.26 4.64 10.90
N ASN A 189 -31.22 4.36 9.59
CA ASN A 189 -32.40 4.26 8.73
C ASN A 189 -32.20 3.16 7.67
N PRO A 190 -32.34 1.88 8.05
CA PRO A 190 -32.22 0.80 7.09
C PRO A 190 -33.41 0.81 6.13
N ILE A 191 -33.17 0.39 4.88
CA ILE A 191 -34.23 0.21 3.89
C ILE A 191 -35.04 -1.02 4.29
N VAL A 192 -36.32 -0.82 4.58
CA VAL A 192 -37.24 -1.93 4.88
C VAL A 192 -37.63 -2.62 3.58
N ILE A 193 -37.34 -3.91 3.50
CA ILE A 193 -37.58 -4.79 2.36
C ILE A 193 -38.56 -5.88 2.79
N ASN A 194 -39.71 -5.95 2.12
CA ASN A 194 -40.77 -6.91 2.46
C ASN A 194 -40.65 -8.23 1.69
N SER A 195 -39.88 -8.25 0.60
CA SER A 195 -39.64 -9.44 -0.21
C SER A 195 -38.19 -9.46 -0.69
N VAL A 196 -37.57 -10.64 -0.71
CA VAL A 196 -36.21 -10.81 -1.24
C VAL A 196 -36.12 -10.37 -2.71
N ASN A 197 -37.21 -10.49 -3.46
CA ASN A 197 -37.26 -10.03 -4.86
C ASN A 197 -37.04 -8.51 -4.97
N ASP A 198 -37.44 -7.74 -3.95
CA ASP A 198 -37.28 -6.29 -3.95
C ASP A 198 -35.81 -5.88 -3.77
N LEU A 199 -34.93 -6.79 -3.30
CA LEU A 199 -33.48 -6.54 -3.28
C LEU A 199 -32.90 -6.35 -4.67
N THR A 200 -33.51 -6.94 -5.71
CA THR A 200 -33.04 -6.75 -7.10
C THR A 200 -33.23 -5.32 -7.60
N ALA A 201 -34.12 -4.55 -6.97
CA ALA A 201 -34.30 -3.12 -7.27
C ALA A 201 -33.18 -2.26 -6.67
N LEU A 202 -32.41 -2.79 -5.71
CA LEU A 202 -31.27 -2.08 -5.12
C LEU A 202 -30.08 -2.12 -6.07
N THR A 203 -29.76 -0.95 -6.63
CA THR A 203 -28.59 -0.79 -7.53
C THR A 203 -27.31 -0.44 -6.79
N ARG A 204 -27.38 -0.15 -5.49
CA ARG A 204 -26.26 0.25 -4.63
C ARG A 204 -26.29 -0.52 -3.32
N ALA A 205 -25.13 -0.65 -2.69
CA ALA A 205 -25.02 -1.29 -1.40
C ALA A 205 -25.62 -0.41 -0.30
N ASP A 206 -26.42 -1.00 0.58
CA ASP A 206 -27.10 -0.28 1.65
C ASP A 206 -27.44 -1.15 2.86
N TYR A 207 -27.75 -0.50 3.97
CA TYR A 207 -28.33 -1.14 5.15
C TYR A 207 -29.78 -1.51 4.86
N VAL A 208 -30.13 -2.78 5.08
CA VAL A 208 -31.47 -3.30 4.82
C VAL A 208 -32.01 -4.05 6.03
N GLU A 209 -33.33 -3.98 6.18
CA GLU A 209 -34.13 -4.78 7.11
C GLU A 209 -35.07 -5.64 6.28
N LEU A 210 -34.83 -6.96 6.24
CA LEU A 210 -35.69 -7.92 5.56
C LEU A 210 -36.70 -8.49 6.56
N LYS A 211 -38.00 -8.18 6.37
CA LYS A 211 -39.08 -8.63 7.25
C LYS A 211 -39.68 -9.95 6.80
N ASP A 212 -40.13 -10.72 7.79
CA ASP A 212 -40.92 -11.94 7.61
C ASP A 212 -40.31 -12.97 6.64
N VAL A 213 -39.00 -13.18 6.73
CA VAL A 213 -38.27 -14.13 5.88
C VAL A 213 -38.03 -15.47 6.57
N TRP A 214 -38.06 -16.55 5.78
CA TRP A 214 -37.71 -17.90 6.25
C TRP A 214 -36.22 -18.11 6.11
N VAL A 215 -35.54 -18.41 7.22
CA VAL A 215 -34.09 -18.58 7.23
C VAL A 215 -33.74 -20.04 7.47
N TYR A 216 -33.15 -20.66 6.46
CA TYR A 216 -32.43 -21.91 6.62
C TYR A 216 -31.16 -21.66 7.42
N GLN A 217 -30.96 -22.42 8.49
CA GLN A 217 -29.76 -22.36 9.31
C GLN A 217 -29.24 -23.75 9.64
N PHE A 218 -27.93 -23.90 9.56
CA PHE A 218 -27.25 -25.13 9.94
C PHE A 218 -25.80 -24.87 10.33
N LYS A 219 -25.40 -25.29 11.53
CA LYS A 219 -24.01 -25.23 12.02
C LYS A 219 -23.53 -26.59 12.52
N ARG A 220 -22.34 -27.03 12.09
CA ARG A 220 -21.65 -28.19 12.69
C ARG A 220 -20.84 -27.74 13.91
N PRO A 221 -20.56 -28.63 14.87
CA PRO A 221 -19.80 -28.30 16.09
C PRO A 221 -18.39 -27.77 15.85
N PHE A 222 -17.78 -28.08 14.71
CA PHE A 222 -16.43 -27.62 14.36
C PHE A 222 -16.42 -26.50 13.31
N ASP A 223 -17.60 -26.12 12.80
CA ASP A 223 -17.67 -25.02 11.83
C ASP A 223 -17.53 -23.70 12.60
N TYR A 224 -16.57 -22.88 12.18
CA TYR A 224 -16.41 -21.54 12.74
C TYR A 224 -17.66 -20.70 12.48
N SER A 225 -18.19 -20.80 11.25
CA SER A 225 -19.43 -20.17 10.81
C SER A 225 -20.47 -21.17 10.33
N GLY A 226 -21.74 -20.97 10.66
CA GLY A 226 -22.85 -21.75 10.13
C GLY A 226 -23.20 -21.37 8.68
N ASN A 227 -24.12 -22.15 8.10
CA ASN A 227 -24.70 -21.87 6.79
C ASN A 227 -26.08 -21.25 6.98
N TYR A 228 -26.22 -19.98 6.60
CA TYR A 228 -27.44 -19.21 6.75
C TYR A 228 -27.92 -18.70 5.39
N ALA A 229 -29.19 -18.91 5.08
CA ALA A 229 -29.77 -18.52 3.81
C ALA A 229 -31.26 -18.21 3.94
N VAL A 230 -31.71 -17.17 3.25
CA VAL A 230 -33.14 -16.94 3.06
C VAL A 230 -33.66 -17.90 2.00
N ILE A 231 -34.78 -18.55 2.30
CA ILE A 231 -35.45 -19.53 1.44
C ILE A 231 -36.93 -19.16 1.24
N SER A 232 -37.55 -19.72 0.19
CA SER A 232 -38.98 -19.55 -0.04
C SER A 232 -39.80 -20.33 1.00
N LYS A 233 -41.07 -19.93 1.20
CA LYS A 233 -41.99 -20.68 2.08
C LYS A 233 -42.18 -22.12 1.62
N ALA A 234 -42.26 -22.36 0.31
CA ALA A 234 -42.39 -23.71 -0.25
C ALA A 234 -41.16 -24.58 0.10
N GLU A 235 -39.95 -24.02 0.00
CA GLU A 235 -38.73 -24.72 0.36
C GLU A 235 -38.64 -24.94 1.88
N ARG A 236 -39.06 -23.95 2.68
CA ARG A 236 -39.21 -24.11 4.14
C ARG A 236 -40.12 -25.28 4.47
N ASP A 237 -41.30 -25.37 3.85
CA ASP A 237 -42.28 -26.42 4.14
C ASP A 237 -41.73 -27.80 3.76
N ARG A 238 -41.06 -27.91 2.60
CA ARG A 238 -40.36 -29.14 2.18
C ARG A 238 -39.39 -29.64 3.26
N ILE A 239 -38.58 -28.73 3.80
CA ILE A 239 -37.55 -29.07 4.79
C ILE A 239 -38.19 -29.33 6.16
N TYR A 240 -39.09 -28.45 6.62
CA TYR A 240 -39.69 -28.51 7.96
C TYR A 240 -40.54 -29.77 8.19
N TYR A 241 -41.27 -30.20 7.17
CA TYR A 241 -42.13 -31.39 7.22
C TYR A 241 -41.40 -32.70 6.90
N HIS A 242 -40.10 -32.66 6.58
CA HIS A 242 -39.31 -33.88 6.40
C HIS A 242 -39.21 -34.67 7.72
N PRO A 243 -39.33 -36.02 7.70
CA PRO A 243 -39.28 -36.85 8.92
C PRO A 243 -38.02 -36.63 9.76
N ASP A 244 -36.88 -36.44 9.10
CA ASP A 244 -35.58 -36.24 9.77
C ASP A 244 -35.21 -34.76 10.02
N ALA A 245 -36.13 -33.80 9.79
CA ALA A 245 -35.85 -32.36 9.96
C ALA A 245 -35.40 -31.97 11.38
N ASN A 246 -35.80 -32.75 12.38
CA ASN A 246 -35.47 -32.53 13.79
C ASN A 246 -34.12 -33.15 14.21
N ALA A 247 -33.32 -33.66 13.27
CA ALA A 247 -32.00 -34.19 13.58
C ALA A 247 -31.13 -33.10 14.25
N SER A 248 -30.43 -33.50 15.33
CA SER A 248 -29.47 -32.62 16.00
C SER A 248 -28.07 -32.86 15.47
N TYR A 249 -27.42 -31.78 15.08
CA TYR A 249 -26.08 -31.80 14.51
C TYR A 249 -25.00 -31.36 15.49
N ARG A 250 -25.36 -31.08 16.75
CA ARG A 250 -24.42 -30.63 17.81
C ARG A 250 -23.24 -31.59 18.02
N TYR A 251 -23.42 -32.87 17.70
CA TYR A 251 -22.40 -33.90 17.80
C TYR A 251 -22.13 -34.58 16.45
N TYR A 252 -22.34 -33.86 15.35
CA TYR A 252 -22.04 -34.37 14.02
C TYR A 252 -20.52 -34.57 13.85
N PHE A 253 -20.16 -35.72 13.30
CA PHE A 253 -18.81 -36.03 12.85
C PHE A 253 -18.86 -36.39 11.37
N SER A 254 -17.96 -35.84 10.57
CA SER A 254 -17.86 -36.26 9.17
C SER A 254 -17.45 -37.74 9.10
N PRO A 255 -18.10 -38.57 8.26
CA PRO A 255 -17.70 -39.96 8.04
C PRO A 255 -16.21 -40.09 7.67
N ARG A 256 -15.66 -39.10 6.96
CA ARG A 256 -14.24 -39.05 6.55
C ARG A 256 -13.27 -38.93 7.72
N MET A 257 -13.72 -38.39 8.86
CA MET A 257 -12.90 -38.22 10.07
C MET A 257 -12.93 -39.47 10.97
N ILE A 258 -13.84 -40.41 10.73
CA ILE A 258 -13.96 -41.63 11.53
C ILE A 258 -12.95 -42.66 11.01
N LYS A 259 -11.89 -42.89 11.79
CA LYS A 259 -10.81 -43.82 11.43
C LYS A 259 -11.18 -45.26 11.80
N LYS A 260 -11.02 -46.17 10.85
CA LYS A 260 -11.14 -47.62 11.10
C LYS A 260 -10.03 -48.06 12.06
N PRO A 261 -10.36 -48.79 13.15
CA PRO A 261 -9.33 -49.30 14.05
C PRO A 261 -8.45 -50.31 13.32
N ASN A 262 -7.14 -50.25 13.60
CA ASN A 262 -6.15 -51.20 13.09
C ASN A 262 -5.76 -52.16 14.23
N ARG A 263 -5.82 -53.47 13.98
CA ARG A 263 -5.58 -54.51 15.00
C ARG A 263 -4.17 -54.46 15.57
N GLU A 264 -3.16 -54.33 14.72
CA GLU A 264 -1.75 -54.30 15.13
C GLU A 264 -1.43 -53.06 15.97
N ALA A 265 -1.92 -51.90 15.53
CA ALA A 265 -1.80 -50.66 16.30
C ALA A 265 -2.54 -50.73 17.65
N TYR A 266 -3.71 -51.38 17.67
CA TYR A 266 -4.51 -51.57 18.88
C TYR A 266 -3.80 -52.49 19.88
N GLU A 267 -3.23 -53.60 19.42
CA GLU A 267 -2.44 -54.51 20.27
C GLU A 267 -1.19 -53.82 20.83
N LYS A 268 -0.49 -53.03 20.01
CA LYS A 268 0.66 -52.24 20.44
C LYS A 268 0.29 -51.23 21.53
N ASN A 269 -0.78 -50.44 21.31
CA ASN A 269 -1.25 -49.46 22.28
C ASN A 269 -1.69 -50.09 23.61
N LEU A 270 -2.26 -51.30 23.58
CA LEU A 270 -2.62 -52.02 24.80
C LEU A 270 -1.38 -52.44 25.60
N LYS A 271 -0.32 -52.89 24.94
CA LYS A 271 0.97 -53.24 25.58
C LYS A 271 1.67 -52.01 26.15
N GLU A 272 1.49 -50.85 25.54
CA GLU A 272 2.06 -49.59 26.02
C GLU A 272 1.19 -48.91 27.09
N SER A 273 0.00 -49.44 27.36
CA SER A 273 -0.94 -48.82 28.30
C SER A 273 -0.47 -48.92 29.77
N PRO A 274 -0.82 -47.94 30.63
CA PRO A 274 -0.53 -48.00 32.06
C PRO A 274 -1.11 -49.23 32.76
N LEU A 275 -2.20 -49.81 32.24
CA LEU A 275 -2.81 -51.02 32.78
C LEU A 275 -1.94 -52.27 32.54
N TYR A 276 -1.28 -52.34 31.37
CA TYR A 276 -0.28 -53.36 31.09
C TYR A 276 0.97 -53.17 31.95
N ASN A 277 1.46 -51.94 32.05
CA ASN A 277 2.64 -51.60 32.86
C ASN A 277 2.43 -51.77 34.38
N LYS A 278 1.18 -51.66 34.86
CA LYS A 278 0.80 -51.96 36.27
C LYS A 278 0.68 -53.46 36.57
N GLY A 279 1.02 -54.33 35.62
CA GLY A 279 1.12 -55.77 35.84
C GLY A 279 -0.20 -56.55 35.77
N MET A 280 -1.34 -55.91 35.45
CA MET A 280 -2.63 -56.60 35.31
C MET A 280 -2.61 -57.72 34.25
N PHE A 281 -1.69 -57.65 33.29
CA PHE A 281 -1.56 -58.61 32.19
C PHE A 281 -0.22 -59.35 32.17
N LYS A 282 0.67 -59.11 33.15
CA LYS A 282 2.06 -59.60 33.16
C LYS A 282 2.18 -61.12 33.30
N ASN A 283 1.14 -61.77 33.82
CA ASN A 283 1.07 -63.22 34.03
C ASN A 283 -0.02 -63.90 33.17
N MET A 284 -0.56 -63.21 32.16
CA MET A 284 -1.59 -63.77 31.28
C MET A 284 -0.94 -64.63 30.20
N ASN A 285 -1.43 -65.86 30.01
CA ASN A 285 -0.98 -66.73 28.92
C ASN A 285 -1.22 -66.05 27.55
N ASP A 286 -0.28 -66.19 26.61
CA ASP A 286 -0.32 -65.62 25.25
C ASP A 286 -1.63 -65.91 24.50
N GLU A 287 -2.20 -67.11 24.66
CA GLU A 287 -3.50 -67.44 24.04
C GLU A 287 -4.66 -66.63 24.64
N LEU A 288 -4.69 -66.51 25.98
CA LEU A 288 -5.69 -65.73 26.69
C LEU A 288 -5.54 -64.23 26.40
N TRP A 289 -4.30 -63.76 26.26
CA TRP A 289 -3.99 -62.40 25.84
C TRP A 289 -4.51 -62.12 24.42
N LYS A 290 -4.14 -62.93 23.43
CA LYS A 290 -4.60 -62.78 22.04
C LYS A 290 -6.12 -62.79 21.94
N LYS A 291 -6.79 -63.73 22.61
CA LYS A 291 -8.25 -63.81 22.65
C LYS A 291 -8.91 -62.57 23.27
N SER A 292 -8.28 -61.99 24.29
CA SER A 292 -8.77 -60.76 24.93
C SER A 292 -8.57 -59.54 24.02
N VAL A 293 -7.43 -59.45 23.33
CA VAL A 293 -7.15 -58.42 22.32
C VAL A 293 -8.15 -58.51 21.17
N ASP A 294 -8.41 -59.69 20.64
CA ASP A 294 -9.38 -59.89 19.54
C ASP A 294 -10.79 -59.46 19.97
N LYS A 295 -11.25 -59.89 21.16
CA LYS A 295 -12.56 -59.49 21.69
C LYS A 295 -12.68 -57.97 21.91
N ALA A 296 -11.61 -57.33 22.37
CA ALA A 296 -11.57 -55.89 22.55
C ALA A 296 -11.52 -55.13 21.21
N PHE A 297 -10.78 -55.67 20.24
CA PHE A 297 -10.75 -55.16 18.87
C PHE A 297 -12.11 -55.28 18.18
N ASP A 298 -12.80 -56.41 18.32
CA ASP A 298 -14.16 -56.60 17.79
C ASP A 298 -15.14 -55.57 18.35
N ARG A 299 -15.05 -55.26 19.66
CA ARG A 299 -15.84 -54.18 20.27
C ARG A 299 -15.51 -52.83 19.64
N ALA A 300 -14.22 -52.51 19.47
CA ALA A 300 -13.80 -51.26 18.83
C ALA A 300 -14.25 -51.18 17.37
N LEU A 301 -14.24 -52.30 16.64
CA LEU A 301 -14.72 -52.38 15.27
C LEU A 301 -16.24 -52.18 15.18
N ASN A 302 -17.01 -52.80 16.07
CA ASN A 302 -18.45 -52.60 16.18
C ASN A 302 -18.80 -51.16 16.55
N GLU A 303 -18.06 -50.54 17.49
CA GLU A 303 -18.21 -49.12 17.79
C GLU A 303 -17.91 -48.24 16.58
N TYR A 304 -16.84 -48.53 15.85
CA TYR A 304 -16.50 -47.83 14.61
C TYR A 304 -17.62 -47.92 13.58
N GLN A 305 -18.15 -49.13 13.31
CA GLN A 305 -19.24 -49.33 12.37
C GLN A 305 -20.50 -48.57 12.78
N ASN A 306 -20.86 -48.60 14.07
CA ASN A 306 -21.99 -47.87 14.61
C ASN A 306 -21.83 -46.34 14.47
N ARG A 307 -20.64 -45.81 14.76
CA ARG A 307 -20.35 -44.37 14.60
C ARG A 307 -20.36 -43.96 13.13
N LEU A 308 -19.77 -44.76 12.26
CA LEU A 308 -19.75 -44.53 10.82
C LEU A 308 -21.16 -44.51 10.23
N ALA A 309 -21.98 -45.50 10.57
CA ALA A 309 -23.38 -45.57 10.10
C ALA A 309 -24.20 -44.36 10.58
N LYS A 310 -24.03 -43.94 11.83
CA LYS A 310 -24.68 -42.71 12.36
C LYS A 310 -24.24 -41.45 11.61
N ALA A 311 -22.93 -41.32 11.36
CA ALA A 311 -22.38 -40.18 10.64
C ALA A 311 -22.87 -40.13 9.18
N GLN A 312 -22.88 -41.28 8.48
CA GLN A 312 -23.40 -41.39 7.12
C GLN A 312 -24.89 -41.06 7.05
N ARG A 313 -25.69 -41.55 8.01
CA ARG A 313 -27.10 -41.20 8.10
C ARG A 313 -27.30 -39.68 8.24
N LEU A 314 -26.57 -39.03 9.14
CA LEU A 314 -26.67 -37.59 9.34
C LEU A 314 -26.21 -36.79 8.10
N GLU A 315 -25.18 -37.25 7.40
CA GLU A 315 -24.71 -36.63 6.15
C GLU A 315 -25.75 -36.75 5.04
N ASN A 316 -26.39 -37.92 4.88
CA ASN A 316 -27.48 -38.11 3.92
C ASN A 316 -28.68 -37.19 4.23
N ILE A 317 -29.09 -37.10 5.51
CA ILE A 317 -30.16 -36.19 5.92
C ILE A 317 -29.78 -34.74 5.58
N LEU A 318 -28.54 -34.32 5.82
CA LEU A 318 -28.09 -32.96 5.48
C LEU A 318 -28.16 -32.67 3.98
N GLU A 319 -27.75 -33.63 3.14
CA GLU A 319 -27.83 -33.47 1.68
C GLU A 319 -29.29 -33.40 1.20
N GLU A 320 -30.20 -34.17 1.80
CA GLU A 320 -31.63 -34.14 1.47
C GLU A 320 -32.32 -32.84 1.92
N LEU A 321 -31.95 -32.33 3.10
CA LEU A 321 -32.50 -31.12 3.70
C LEU A 321 -31.84 -29.83 3.23
N LYS A 322 -30.77 -29.93 2.44
CA LYS A 322 -30.11 -28.77 1.84
C LYS A 322 -31.10 -28.00 0.95
N PRO A 323 -31.14 -26.65 1.04
CA PRO A 323 -32.00 -25.85 0.17
C PRO A 323 -31.65 -26.07 -1.30
N ARG A 324 -32.68 -26.33 -2.10
CA ARG A 324 -32.57 -26.44 -3.57
C ARG A 324 -32.48 -25.06 -4.22
N GLU A 325 -33.19 -24.10 -3.66
CA GLU A 325 -33.23 -22.71 -4.09
C GLU A 325 -32.87 -21.81 -2.91
N ILE A 326 -31.86 -20.96 -3.10
CA ILE A 326 -31.41 -19.98 -2.12
C ILE A 326 -31.75 -18.60 -2.68
N LEU A 327 -32.59 -17.87 -1.96
CA LEU A 327 -32.99 -16.52 -2.37
C LEU A 327 -31.93 -15.48 -2.00
N LEU A 328 -31.28 -15.65 -0.85
CA LEU A 328 -30.21 -14.75 -0.38
C LEU A 328 -29.28 -15.47 0.59
N LYS A 329 -27.97 -15.28 0.44
CA LYS A 329 -26.97 -15.78 1.41
C LYS A 329 -26.77 -14.77 2.55
N LEU A 330 -26.74 -15.28 3.77
CA LEU A 330 -26.57 -14.49 4.99
C LEU A 330 -25.23 -14.81 5.66
N SER A 331 -24.63 -13.82 6.32
CA SER A 331 -23.60 -14.07 7.34
C SER A 331 -24.24 -14.46 8.68
N ASP A 332 -23.51 -15.22 9.50
CA ASP A 332 -23.97 -15.74 10.79
C ASP A 332 -24.59 -14.70 11.72
N ASN A 333 -24.00 -13.49 11.74
CA ASN A 333 -24.39 -12.44 12.66
C ASN A 333 -25.48 -11.51 12.08
N CYS A 334 -26.08 -11.85 10.94
CA CYS A 334 -27.24 -11.11 10.41
C CYS A 334 -28.53 -11.38 11.20
N ILE A 335 -28.53 -12.41 12.05
CA ILE A 335 -29.68 -12.87 12.83
C ILE A 335 -29.23 -13.17 14.26
N ASN A 336 -30.07 -12.86 15.24
CA ASN A 336 -29.81 -13.20 16.63
C ASN A 336 -30.50 -14.53 16.97
N VAL A 337 -29.77 -15.64 16.81
CA VAL A 337 -30.31 -16.99 17.02
C VAL A 337 -29.68 -17.61 18.27
N PRO A 338 -30.48 -18.11 19.23
CA PRO A 338 -29.96 -18.86 20.37
C PRO A 338 -29.09 -20.03 19.91
N GLU A 339 -27.95 -20.24 20.56
CA GLU A 339 -26.93 -21.20 20.10
C GLU A 339 -27.50 -22.64 19.95
N ASP A 340 -28.44 -23.03 20.81
CA ASP A 340 -29.08 -24.34 20.78
C ASP A 340 -30.03 -24.56 19.58
N GLN A 341 -30.40 -23.50 18.88
CA GLN A 341 -31.21 -23.55 17.66
C GLN A 341 -30.35 -23.67 16.40
N GLY A 342 -29.08 -23.29 16.45
CA GLY A 342 -28.16 -23.40 15.29
C GLY A 342 -27.81 -24.84 14.90
N TYR A 343 -28.03 -25.80 15.80
CA TYR A 343 -27.70 -27.22 15.60
C TYR A 343 -28.90 -28.07 15.15
N THR A 344 -30.07 -27.48 14.86
CA THR A 344 -31.24 -28.19 14.34
C THR A 344 -31.95 -27.34 13.31
N ILE A 345 -32.02 -27.82 12.06
CA ILE A 345 -32.62 -27.09 10.94
C ILE A 345 -34.09 -26.73 11.24
N LYS A 346 -34.86 -27.68 11.78
CA LYS A 346 -36.28 -27.48 12.07
C LYS A 346 -36.56 -26.32 13.05
N LYS A 347 -35.70 -26.12 14.06
CA LYS A 347 -35.90 -25.07 15.07
C LYS A 347 -35.85 -23.66 14.47
N GLY A 348 -34.98 -23.43 13.48
CA GLY A 348 -34.87 -22.14 12.79
C GLY A 348 -35.99 -21.86 11.79
N LEU A 349 -36.83 -22.85 11.49
CA LEU A 349 -37.88 -22.76 10.48
C LEU A 349 -39.30 -22.67 11.09
N VAL A 350 -39.42 -22.48 12.40
CA VAL A 350 -40.74 -22.45 13.09
C VAL A 350 -41.54 -21.23 12.67
N GLU A 351 -40.92 -20.05 12.76
CA GLU A 351 -41.50 -18.75 12.45
C GLU A 351 -40.59 -17.97 11.50
N PRO A 352 -41.16 -17.08 10.66
CA PRO A 352 -40.36 -16.17 9.88
C PRO A 352 -39.71 -15.14 10.81
N ILE A 353 -38.53 -14.67 10.45
CA ILE A 353 -37.76 -13.73 11.27
C ILE A 353 -37.41 -12.48 10.48
N THR A 354 -37.04 -11.43 11.21
CA THR A 354 -36.46 -10.23 10.61
C THR A 354 -34.94 -10.37 10.56
N VAL A 355 -34.35 -10.05 9.41
CA VAL A 355 -32.91 -10.12 9.17
C VAL A 355 -32.38 -8.71 8.95
N PHE A 356 -31.29 -8.37 9.62
CA PHE A 356 -30.63 -7.08 9.50
C PHE A 356 -29.24 -7.26 8.89
N GLY A 357 -28.88 -6.39 7.96
CA GLY A 357 -27.52 -6.42 7.43
C GLY A 357 -27.25 -5.40 6.33
N PHE A 358 -26.00 -5.36 5.91
CA PHE A 358 -25.57 -4.56 4.78
C PHE A 358 -25.63 -5.42 3.51
N TYR A 359 -26.50 -5.06 2.58
CA TYR A 359 -26.68 -5.76 1.31
C TYR A 359 -25.75 -5.18 0.26
N ASN A 360 -25.01 -6.04 -0.44
CA ASN A 360 -24.24 -5.65 -1.61
C ASN A 360 -24.78 -6.36 -2.87
N PRO A 361 -25.41 -5.61 -3.82
CA PRO A 361 -25.97 -6.18 -5.04
C PRO A 361 -24.95 -6.94 -5.90
N LYS A 362 -23.67 -6.57 -5.86
CA LYS A 362 -22.62 -7.24 -6.67
C LYS A 362 -22.29 -8.64 -6.16
N SER A 363 -22.47 -8.90 -4.87
CA SER A 363 -22.16 -10.19 -4.25
C SER A 363 -23.39 -11.02 -3.90
N GLU A 364 -24.60 -10.46 -4.07
CA GLU A 364 -25.88 -11.07 -3.70
C GLU A 364 -25.86 -11.67 -2.28
N ARG A 365 -25.18 -10.96 -1.37
CA ARG A 365 -24.94 -11.40 -0.01
C ARG A 365 -25.25 -10.27 0.96
N LEU A 366 -25.87 -10.67 2.06
CA LEU A 366 -26.07 -9.82 3.22
C LEU A 366 -24.99 -10.13 4.26
N ILE A 367 -24.27 -9.10 4.71
CA ILE A 367 -23.31 -9.20 5.83
C ILE A 367 -23.85 -8.47 7.06
N SER A 368 -23.37 -8.83 8.25
CA SER A 368 -23.81 -8.20 9.48
C SER A 368 -23.34 -6.75 9.59
N PHE A 369 -23.98 -5.98 10.46
CA PHE A 369 -23.55 -4.60 10.75
C PHE A 369 -22.14 -4.56 11.34
N GLU A 370 -21.81 -5.49 12.24
CA GLU A 370 -20.47 -5.64 12.81
C GLU A 370 -19.41 -5.94 11.74
N GLU A 371 -19.72 -6.83 10.78
CA GLU A 371 -18.79 -7.12 9.68
C GLU A 371 -18.62 -5.88 8.79
N GLN A 372 -19.71 -5.14 8.53
CA GLN A 372 -19.62 -3.92 7.73
C GLN A 372 -18.88 -2.80 8.44
N GLU A 373 -18.98 -2.69 9.76
CA GLU A 373 -18.22 -1.72 10.54
C GLU A 373 -16.72 -2.00 10.46
N ARG A 374 -16.31 -3.27 10.64
CA ARG A 374 -14.90 -3.68 10.41
C ARG A 374 -14.42 -3.37 9.00
N ARG A 375 -15.26 -3.61 7.98
CA ARG A 375 -14.93 -3.27 6.58
C ARG A 375 -14.81 -1.76 6.38
N LYS A 376 -15.66 -0.95 7.00
CA LYS A 376 -15.56 0.52 6.96
C LYS A 376 -14.25 1.00 7.59
N GLU A 377 -13.84 0.43 8.71
CA GLU A 377 -12.55 0.74 9.34
C GLU A 377 -11.38 0.39 8.43
N GLN A 378 -11.41 -0.80 7.81
CA GLN A 378 -10.40 -1.21 6.82
C GLN A 378 -10.37 -0.27 5.61
N LEU A 379 -11.54 0.06 5.04
CA LEU A 379 -11.65 1.01 3.92
C LEU A 379 -11.10 2.39 4.29
N LYS A 380 -11.40 2.92 5.48
CA LYS A 380 -10.82 4.19 5.99
C LYS A 380 -9.30 4.09 6.09
N GLY A 381 -8.78 2.99 6.62
CA GLY A 381 -7.35 2.71 6.70
C GLY A 381 -6.67 2.70 5.33
N ASN A 382 -7.29 2.05 4.34
CA ASN A 382 -6.76 1.92 2.98
C ASN A 382 -6.87 3.21 2.15
N LEU A 383 -7.91 4.02 2.36
CA LEU A 383 -8.12 5.27 1.60
C LEU A 383 -7.30 6.45 2.11
N THR A 384 -6.88 6.43 3.38
CA THR A 384 -6.01 7.46 3.95
C THR A 384 -4.70 7.64 3.15
N PRO A 385 -3.90 6.59 2.87
CA PRO A 385 -2.69 6.72 2.06
C PRO A 385 -2.97 7.12 0.60
N VAL A 386 -4.14 6.75 0.03
CA VAL A 386 -4.57 7.19 -1.31
C VAL A 386 -4.80 8.71 -1.36
N PHE A 387 -5.41 9.29 -0.32
CA PHE A 387 -5.62 10.73 -0.24
C PHE A 387 -4.31 11.51 -0.07
N PHE A 388 -3.42 11.05 0.82
CA PHE A 388 -2.07 11.62 0.95
C PHE A 388 -1.29 11.55 -0.36
N SER A 389 -1.39 10.41 -1.05
CA SER A 389 -0.82 10.18 -2.37
C SER A 389 -1.30 11.21 -3.39
N PHE A 390 -2.61 11.44 -3.48
CA PHE A 390 -3.18 12.43 -4.39
C PHE A 390 -2.67 13.86 -4.13
N ILE A 391 -2.55 14.27 -2.86
CA ILE A 391 -1.99 15.59 -2.49
C ILE A 391 -0.53 15.73 -2.96
N VAL A 392 0.28 14.69 -2.75
CA VAL A 392 1.69 14.67 -3.18
C VAL A 392 1.80 14.78 -4.71
N LEU A 393 0.95 14.06 -5.45
CA LEU A 393 0.88 14.13 -6.90
C LEU A 393 0.54 15.55 -7.39
N LEU A 394 -0.45 16.20 -6.76
CA LEU A 394 -0.85 17.56 -7.09
C LEU A 394 0.30 18.56 -6.88
N MET A 395 1.01 18.44 -5.75
CA MET A 395 2.18 19.27 -5.44
C MET A 395 3.32 19.07 -6.45
N ALA A 396 3.53 17.84 -6.91
CA ALA A 396 4.54 17.56 -7.93
C ALA A 396 4.16 18.06 -9.33
N LEU A 397 2.89 17.97 -9.72
CA LEU A 397 2.41 18.57 -10.96
C LEU A 397 2.63 20.10 -10.95
N LEU A 398 2.33 20.76 -9.83
CA LEU A 398 2.63 22.18 -9.64
C LEU A 398 4.13 22.48 -9.75
N ALA A 399 4.99 21.59 -9.21
CA ALA A 399 6.45 21.70 -9.33
C ALA A 399 6.93 21.57 -10.79
N ILE A 400 6.40 20.61 -11.56
CA ILE A 400 6.71 20.40 -12.98
C ILE A 400 6.30 21.64 -13.79
N VAL A 401 5.08 22.15 -13.59
CA VAL A 401 4.60 23.36 -14.27
C VAL A 401 5.51 24.56 -13.97
N LYS A 402 5.95 24.72 -12.72
CA LYS A 402 6.90 25.78 -12.33
C LYS A 402 8.26 25.60 -12.99
N LEU A 403 8.77 24.37 -13.10
CA LEU A 403 10.02 24.04 -13.78
C LEU A 403 9.94 24.40 -15.26
N ILE A 404 8.90 23.95 -15.96
CA ILE A 404 8.67 24.26 -17.38
C ILE A 404 8.59 25.78 -17.60
N ARG A 405 7.81 26.48 -16.78
CA ARG A 405 7.67 27.94 -16.86
C ARG A 405 9.00 28.66 -16.65
N ASN A 406 9.78 28.26 -15.65
CA ASN A 406 11.09 28.84 -15.38
C ASN A 406 12.08 28.58 -16.52
N THR A 407 12.10 27.37 -17.09
CA THR A 407 12.96 27.03 -18.22
C THR A 407 12.59 27.84 -19.48
N LEU A 408 11.30 28.01 -19.75
CA LEU A 408 10.83 28.85 -20.86
C LEU A 408 11.19 30.32 -20.66
N LEU A 409 11.07 30.85 -19.44
CA LEU A 409 11.49 32.22 -19.12
C LEU A 409 13.00 32.39 -19.31
N LYS A 410 13.81 31.47 -18.79
CA LYS A 410 15.27 31.47 -18.99
C LYS A 410 15.64 31.48 -20.47
N ARG A 411 15.01 30.61 -21.27
CA ARG A 411 15.23 30.56 -22.73
C ARG A 411 14.90 31.90 -23.40
N LYS A 412 13.74 32.49 -23.09
CA LYS A 412 13.35 33.80 -23.64
C LYS A 412 14.31 34.93 -23.26
N LEU A 413 14.85 34.91 -22.04
CA LEU A 413 15.81 35.92 -21.57
C LEU A 413 17.18 35.76 -22.25
N VAL A 414 17.66 34.53 -22.42
CA VAL A 414 18.87 34.23 -23.21
C VAL A 414 18.68 34.70 -24.66
N ASP A 415 17.54 34.39 -25.27
CA ASP A 415 17.24 34.82 -26.64
C ASP A 415 17.18 36.36 -26.76
N ALA A 416 16.63 37.05 -25.75
CA ALA A 416 16.58 38.52 -25.72
C ALA A 416 17.99 39.15 -25.61
N GLN A 417 18.82 38.66 -24.69
CA GLN A 417 20.21 39.16 -24.52
C GLN A 417 21.08 38.88 -25.76
N LEU A 418 20.91 37.73 -26.41
CA LEU A 418 21.64 37.42 -27.65
C LEU A 418 21.18 38.25 -28.85
N ASN A 419 19.90 38.65 -28.89
CA ASN A 419 19.33 39.46 -29.98
C ASN A 419 19.59 40.97 -29.84
N ILE A 420 19.78 41.49 -28.61
CA ILE A 420 20.16 42.90 -28.40
C ILE A 420 21.52 43.21 -29.04
N ASN A 421 22.45 42.25 -29.06
CA ASN A 421 23.78 42.41 -29.64
C ASN A 421 23.91 42.01 -31.13
N THR A 422 22.79 41.69 -31.81
CA THR A 422 22.78 41.40 -33.26
C THR A 422 21.84 42.28 -34.07
N GLY A 423 21.24 43.32 -33.46
CA GLY A 423 20.34 44.28 -34.13
C GLY A 423 20.87 45.72 -34.13
N ASP A 424 21.17 46.22 -35.33
CA ASP A 424 21.21 47.61 -35.84
C ASP A 424 21.48 48.79 -34.86
N PRO A 425 22.40 49.76 -35.17
CA PRO A 425 22.77 50.91 -34.32
C PRO A 425 21.67 51.96 -34.02
N ARG A 426 20.39 51.59 -33.93
CA ARG A 426 19.25 52.49 -33.80
C ARG A 426 18.58 52.49 -32.42
N LEU A 427 19.38 52.41 -31.36
CA LEU A 427 18.99 52.91 -30.04
C LEU A 427 19.93 54.00 -29.51
N ASN A 428 20.66 54.68 -30.40
CA ASN A 428 21.04 56.07 -30.17
C ASN A 428 19.82 56.97 -30.40
N LYS A 429 18.95 57.09 -29.38
CA LYS A 429 18.22 58.32 -29.03
C LYS A 429 17.31 58.10 -27.83
N ARG A 430 17.44 59.02 -26.86
CA ARG A 430 16.71 59.23 -25.58
C ARG A 430 17.43 58.54 -24.42
N ASN A 431 18.14 59.25 -23.54
CA ASN A 431 18.26 60.68 -23.24
C ASN A 431 19.71 61.05 -22.92
#